data_AF-A0A1G4JJY6-F1
#
_entry.id   AF-A0A1G4JJY6-F1
#
_cell.length_a   1.000
_cell.length_b   1.000
_cell.length_c   1.000
_cell.angle_alpha   90.00
_cell.angle_beta   90.00
_cell.angle_gamma   90.00
#
_symmetry.space_group_name_H-M   'P 1'
#
loop_
_entity.id
_entity.type
_entity.pdbx_description
1 polymer ?
#
loop_
_entity_poly.entity_id
_entity_poly.type
_entity_poly.pdbx_seq_one_letter_code
_entity_poly.pdbx_strand_id
1 'polypeptide(L)'
;MKYIQTDQVLDIPEGVSVNIKSRIVQVAGPRGELTKNLKHIDVTFTKVSNKQLKITVHNGDRKHVAALRTVKSLVNNMIVGVTRGFKYKMRYVYAHFPINVNVIEKNGAKFVEIRNYLGDKKVREVPVREGVTIEFSTIQKDEMLLIGNSVENVSQNAADIQQVCRARNKDIRKFLDGIYVSEKGFVEEA
;
A
#
# COMPACT_ATOMS: atom_id res chain seq x y z
N MET A 1 -12.81 30.65 9.42
CA MET A 1 -11.67 31.12 10.25
C MET A 1 -10.40 30.60 9.61
N LYS A 2 -9.39 31.46 9.40
CA LYS A 2 -8.05 31.03 8.95
C LYS A 2 -7.19 30.79 10.18
N TYR A 3 -6.49 29.67 10.22
CA TYR A 3 -5.56 29.34 11.30
C TYR A 3 -4.22 29.99 11.00
N ILE A 4 -3.69 30.81 11.91
CA ILE A 4 -2.42 31.54 11.71
C ILE A 4 -1.28 30.56 11.45
N GLN A 5 -1.20 29.52 12.27
CA GLN A 5 -0.23 28.44 12.13
C GLN A 5 -0.83 27.15 12.65
N THR A 6 -0.52 26.04 11.99
CA THR A 6 -0.80 24.70 12.50
C THR A 6 0.38 23.81 12.19
N ASP A 7 0.81 23.05 13.19
CA ASP A 7 2.00 22.20 13.13
C ASP A 7 1.62 20.73 13.38
N GLN A 8 2.39 19.83 12.80
CA GLN A 8 2.47 18.43 13.20
C GLN A 8 3.92 18.01 13.32
N VAL A 9 4.21 17.20 14.33
CA VAL A 9 5.54 16.61 14.55
C VAL A 9 5.50 15.14 14.17
N LEU A 10 6.55 14.68 13.50
CA LEU A 10 6.79 13.30 13.13
C LEU A 10 8.14 12.86 13.67
N ASP A 11 8.15 11.77 14.45
CA ASP A 11 9.37 11.17 14.97
C ASP A 11 10.00 10.26 13.91
N ILE A 12 11.32 10.34 13.77
CA ILE A 12 12.13 9.56 12.86
C ILE A 12 12.89 8.52 13.69
N PRO A 13 12.64 7.21 13.47
CA PRO A 13 13.33 6.16 14.18
C PRO A 13 14.81 6.07 13.77
N GLU A 14 15.60 5.37 14.58
CA GLU A 14 17.02 5.15 14.29
C GLU A 14 17.20 4.27 13.05
N GLY A 15 18.27 4.53 12.28
CA GLY A 15 18.51 3.83 11.01
C GLY A 15 17.67 4.31 9.82
N VAL A 16 16.86 5.36 10.00
CA VAL A 16 16.10 5.99 8.90
C VAL A 16 16.62 7.40 8.64
N SER A 17 16.83 7.72 7.36
CA SER A 17 17.17 9.08 6.91
C SER A 17 16.04 9.64 6.04
N VAL A 18 15.67 10.89 6.31
CA VAL A 18 14.63 11.61 5.57
C VAL A 18 15.24 12.86 4.94
N ASN A 19 15.30 12.88 3.61
CA ASN A 19 15.78 14.00 2.82
C ASN A 19 14.61 14.66 2.10
N ILE A 20 14.49 15.99 2.21
CA ILE A 20 13.38 16.74 1.62
C ILE A 20 13.94 17.89 0.80
N LYS A 21 13.68 17.88 -0.51
CA LYS A 21 14.05 18.97 -1.42
C LYS A 21 12.83 19.40 -2.20
N SER A 22 12.43 20.67 -2.07
CA SER A 22 11.28 21.24 -2.79
C SER A 22 9.99 20.39 -2.68
N ARG A 23 9.69 19.89 -1.47
CA ARG A 23 8.55 19.00 -1.16
C ARG A 23 8.59 17.63 -1.87
N ILE A 24 9.73 17.24 -2.41
CA ILE A 24 10.01 15.85 -2.78
C ILE A 24 10.66 15.21 -1.56
N VAL A 25 9.96 14.23 -0.98
CA VAL A 25 10.40 13.51 0.21
C VAL A 25 11.05 12.20 -0.23
N GLN A 26 12.27 11.97 0.22
CA GLN A 26 13.00 10.73 0.07
C GLN A 26 13.25 10.15 1.46
N VAL A 27 12.88 8.89 1.66
CA VAL A 27 13.04 8.18 2.93
C VAL A 27 13.87 6.94 2.63
N ALA A 28 15.03 6.83 3.25
CA ALA A 28 15.91 5.67 3.16
C ALA A 28 16.00 4.97 4.51
N GLY A 29 15.93 3.65 4.51
CA GLY A 29 16.00 2.81 5.70
C GLY A 29 16.58 1.42 5.37
N PRO A 30 16.56 0.49 6.35
CA PRO A 30 17.21 -0.81 6.20
C PRO A 30 16.65 -1.67 5.06
N ARG A 31 15.35 -1.55 4.75
CA ARG A 31 14.70 -2.34 3.68
C ARG A 31 14.78 -1.68 2.31
N GLY A 32 15.40 -0.50 2.18
CA GLY A 32 15.55 0.24 0.94
C GLY A 32 15.05 1.69 1.02
N GLU A 33 14.73 2.26 -0.13
CA GLU A 33 14.38 3.68 -0.26
C GLU A 33 13.00 3.87 -0.90
N LEU A 34 12.29 4.92 -0.47
CA LEU A 34 11.02 5.35 -1.05
C LEU A 34 11.07 6.84 -1.36
N THR A 35 10.45 7.23 -2.47
CA THR A 35 10.35 8.62 -2.88
C THR A 35 8.88 9.01 -3.09
N LYS A 36 8.52 10.23 -2.68
CA LYS A 36 7.16 10.76 -2.83
C LYS A 36 7.19 12.24 -3.19
N ASN A 37 6.42 12.61 -4.20
CA ASN A 37 6.26 13.99 -4.63
C ASN A 37 5.02 14.62 -3.96
N LEU A 38 5.23 15.65 -3.13
CA LEU A 38 4.18 16.40 -2.44
C LEU A 38 4.08 17.86 -2.91
N LYS A 39 4.56 18.18 -4.12
CA LYS A 39 4.52 19.56 -4.68
C LYS A 39 3.11 20.13 -4.83
N HIS A 40 2.09 19.29 -4.89
CA HIS A 40 0.70 19.69 -5.00
C HIS A 40 0.11 20.22 -3.66
N ILE A 41 0.83 20.09 -2.55
CA ILE A 41 0.40 20.56 -1.23
C ILE A 41 1.37 21.64 -0.75
N ASP A 42 0.84 22.78 -0.36
CA ASP A 42 1.62 23.89 0.18
C ASP A 42 1.88 23.71 1.68
N VAL A 43 2.89 22.90 2.00
CA VAL A 43 3.38 22.66 3.36
C VAL A 43 4.87 22.97 3.45
N THR A 44 5.30 23.47 4.61
CA THR A 44 6.72 23.68 4.93
C THR A 44 7.19 22.54 5.83
N PHE A 45 8.34 21.96 5.48
CA PHE A 45 9.03 20.96 6.30
C PHE A 45 10.19 21.60 7.03
N THR A 46 10.32 21.37 8.32
CA THR A 46 11.43 21.86 9.14
C THR A 46 12.02 20.70 9.93
N LYS A 47 13.30 20.41 9.73
CA LYS A 47 14.03 19.42 10.53
C LYS A 47 14.38 20.06 11.87
N VAL A 48 13.69 19.68 12.93
CA VAL A 48 13.91 20.21 14.29
C VAL A 48 15.15 19.55 14.89
N SER A 49 15.32 18.25 14.64
CA SER A 49 16.50 17.48 15.02
C SER A 49 16.68 16.31 14.04
N ASN A 50 17.73 15.50 14.21
CA ASN A 50 17.87 14.26 13.44
C ASN A 50 16.75 13.25 13.72
N LYS A 51 16.04 13.38 14.84
CA LYS A 51 14.96 12.48 15.26
C LYS A 51 13.56 13.05 15.03
N GLN A 52 13.42 14.33 14.65
CA GLN A 52 12.12 14.98 14.54
C GLN A 52 11.98 15.88 13.32
N LEU A 53 10.89 15.65 12.58
CA LEU A 53 10.45 16.44 11.45
C LEU A 53 9.16 17.18 11.82
N LYS A 54 9.16 18.50 11.66
CA LYS A 54 7.98 19.35 11.80
C LYS A 54 7.41 19.67 10.42
N ILE A 55 6.08 19.58 10.31
CA ILE A 55 5.30 19.92 9.11
C ILE A 55 4.36 21.05 9.49
N THR A 56 4.44 22.17 8.78
CA THR A 56 3.72 23.40 9.13
C THR A 56 2.91 23.92 7.94
N VAL A 57 1.71 24.42 8.25
CA VAL A 57 0.90 25.25 7.37
C VAL A 57 0.70 26.61 8.04
N HIS A 58 0.93 27.69 7.29
CA HIS A 58 0.68 29.06 7.71
C HIS A 58 -0.58 29.60 7.04
N ASN A 59 -1.38 30.34 7.79
CA ASN A 59 -2.60 31.01 7.31
C ASN A 59 -3.57 30.08 6.56
N GLY A 60 -3.65 28.81 6.98
CA GLY A 60 -4.41 27.76 6.30
C GLY A 60 -5.92 27.86 6.58
N ASP A 61 -6.72 27.52 5.57
CA ASP A 61 -8.14 27.27 5.75
C ASP A 61 -8.38 25.84 6.31
N ARG A 62 -9.64 25.49 6.57
CA ARG A 62 -9.99 24.18 7.15
C ARG A 62 -9.51 23.00 6.28
N LYS A 63 -9.55 23.13 4.94
CA LYS A 63 -9.17 22.05 4.01
C LYS A 63 -7.65 21.90 3.94
N HIS A 64 -6.94 23.02 3.94
CA HIS A 64 -5.49 23.06 3.93
C HIS A 64 -4.91 22.48 5.22
N VAL A 65 -5.47 22.86 6.37
CA VAL A 65 -5.08 22.27 7.67
C VAL A 65 -5.37 20.76 7.73
N ALA A 66 -6.47 20.29 7.12
CA ALA A 66 -6.76 18.86 7.06
C ALA A 66 -5.69 18.07 6.26
N ALA A 67 -5.15 18.65 5.18
CA ALA A 67 -4.10 18.02 4.37
C ALA A 67 -2.80 17.81 5.15
N LEU A 68 -2.52 18.65 6.16
CA LEU A 68 -1.30 18.59 6.96
C LEU A 68 -1.17 17.24 7.69
N ARG A 69 -2.25 16.76 8.33
CA ARG A 69 -2.25 15.43 8.99
C ARG A 69 -2.10 14.30 7.98
N THR A 70 -2.67 14.42 6.79
CA THR A 70 -2.49 13.46 5.71
C THR A 70 -1.03 13.36 5.27
N VAL A 71 -0.35 14.50 5.10
CA VAL A 71 1.09 14.53 4.77
C VAL A 71 1.91 13.83 5.85
N LYS A 72 1.63 14.11 7.14
CA LYS A 72 2.28 13.39 8.25
C LYS A 72 2.10 11.87 8.12
N SER A 73 0.87 11.41 7.89
CA SER A 73 0.57 9.98 7.74
C SER A 73 1.26 9.36 6.52
N LEU A 74 1.34 10.07 5.39
CA LEU A 74 2.04 9.58 4.20
C LEU A 74 3.53 9.37 4.47
N VAL A 75 4.20 10.36 5.08
CA VAL A 75 5.64 10.24 5.41
C VAL A 75 5.85 9.17 6.49
N ASN A 76 4.97 9.09 7.49
CA ASN A 76 5.03 8.03 8.50
C ASN A 76 4.91 6.63 7.87
N ASN A 77 3.99 6.44 6.92
CA ASN A 77 3.84 5.16 6.23
C ASN A 77 5.08 4.82 5.38
N MET A 78 5.75 5.82 4.79
CA MET A 78 7.03 5.58 4.10
C MET A 78 8.10 5.10 5.08
N ILE A 79 8.23 5.74 6.25
CA ILE A 79 9.16 5.34 7.31
C ILE A 79 8.89 3.91 7.79
N VAL A 80 7.63 3.59 8.10
CA VAL A 80 7.22 2.24 8.49
C VAL A 80 7.49 1.23 7.36
N GLY A 81 7.28 1.63 6.11
CA GLY A 81 7.54 0.81 4.94
C GLY A 81 9.00 0.42 4.74
N VAL A 82 9.93 1.37 4.90
CA VAL A 82 11.38 1.09 4.78
C VAL A 82 11.99 0.43 6.01
N THR A 83 11.25 0.34 7.12
CA THR A 83 11.72 -0.29 8.37
C THR A 83 11.10 -1.67 8.57
N ARG A 84 9.77 -1.77 8.63
CA ARG A 84 9.05 -3.02 8.92
C ARG A 84 8.49 -3.71 7.67
N GLY A 85 8.29 -2.95 6.59
CA GLY A 85 7.58 -3.41 5.38
C GLY A 85 6.10 -3.68 5.63
N PHE A 86 5.31 -3.74 4.56
CA PHE A 86 3.88 -4.05 4.61
C PHE A 86 3.62 -5.45 4.06
N LYS A 87 2.69 -6.16 4.70
CA LYS A 87 2.23 -7.50 4.32
C LYS A 87 0.71 -7.55 4.28
N TYR A 88 0.15 -7.90 3.14
CA TYR A 88 -1.29 -8.09 2.96
C TYR A 88 -1.55 -9.58 2.69
N LYS A 89 -2.37 -10.20 3.53
CA LYS A 89 -2.82 -11.59 3.32
C LYS A 89 -4.14 -11.56 2.57
N MET A 90 -4.28 -12.38 1.54
CA MET A 90 -5.51 -12.54 0.79
C MET A 90 -5.93 -14.00 0.77
N ARG A 91 -7.23 -14.25 0.89
CA ARG A 91 -7.83 -15.59 0.91
C ARG A 91 -8.73 -15.80 -0.29
N TYR A 92 -8.68 -17.00 -0.85
CA TYR A 92 -9.56 -17.40 -1.93
C TYR A 92 -10.82 -18.00 -1.34
N VAL A 93 -11.97 -17.50 -1.77
CA VAL A 93 -13.29 -17.98 -1.37
C VAL A 93 -13.95 -18.54 -2.61
N TYR A 94 -14.38 -19.79 -2.55
CA TYR A 94 -15.14 -20.43 -3.61
C TYR A 94 -16.07 -21.49 -3.03
N ALA A 95 -17.21 -21.69 -3.66
CA ALA A 95 -18.17 -22.72 -3.24
C ALA A 95 -17.96 -24.05 -3.98
N HIS A 96 -17.86 -23.99 -5.32
CA HIS A 96 -17.81 -25.18 -6.16
C HIS A 96 -16.60 -25.22 -7.09
N PHE A 97 -16.24 -24.09 -7.70
CA PHE A 97 -15.14 -24.01 -8.66
C PHE A 97 -13.85 -23.54 -7.97
N PRO A 98 -12.81 -24.38 -7.82
CA PRO A 98 -11.54 -23.97 -7.24
C PRO A 98 -10.88 -22.87 -8.06
N ILE A 99 -10.39 -21.83 -7.38
CA ILE A 99 -9.70 -20.70 -8.01
C ILE A 99 -8.20 -21.04 -8.07
N ASN A 100 -7.65 -21.08 -9.29
CA ASN A 100 -6.22 -21.29 -9.49
C ASN A 100 -5.54 -19.93 -9.70
N VAL A 101 -4.59 -19.60 -8.82
CA VAL A 101 -3.84 -18.34 -8.86
C VAL A 101 -2.37 -18.64 -9.05
N ASN A 102 -1.76 -18.10 -10.10
CA ASN A 102 -0.35 -18.26 -10.43
C ASN A 102 0.31 -16.90 -10.65
N VAL A 103 1.63 -16.83 -10.47
CA VAL A 103 2.42 -15.67 -10.92
C VAL A 103 3.11 -16.05 -12.23
N ILE A 104 2.90 -15.26 -13.28
CA ILE A 104 3.49 -15.47 -14.60
C ILE A 104 4.33 -14.26 -14.99
N GLU A 105 5.32 -14.49 -15.84
CA GLU A 105 6.13 -13.43 -16.44
C GLU A 105 5.82 -13.31 -17.93
N LYS A 106 5.45 -12.12 -18.38
CA LYS A 106 5.18 -11.80 -19.79
C LYS A 106 5.94 -10.54 -20.16
N ASN A 107 6.79 -10.63 -21.18
CA ASN A 107 7.57 -9.49 -21.71
C ASN A 107 8.36 -8.73 -20.62
N GLY A 108 8.92 -9.45 -19.63
CA GLY A 108 9.66 -8.86 -18.52
C GLY A 108 8.80 -8.23 -17.41
N ALA A 109 7.48 -8.25 -17.52
CA ALA A 109 6.55 -7.81 -16.48
C ALA A 109 5.90 -9.02 -15.79
N LYS A 110 5.74 -8.93 -14.46
CA LYS A 110 5.06 -9.94 -13.64
C LYS A 110 3.56 -9.69 -13.62
N PHE A 111 2.78 -10.76 -13.76
CA PHE A 111 1.32 -10.74 -13.67
C PHE A 111 0.82 -11.81 -12.71
N VAL A 112 -0.25 -11.50 -11.98
CA VAL A 112 -1.07 -12.49 -11.27
C VAL A 112 -2.12 -13.00 -12.22
N GLU A 113 -2.05 -14.29 -12.51
CA GLU A 113 -2.98 -14.99 -13.37
C GLU A 113 -4.01 -15.74 -12.52
N ILE A 114 -5.29 -15.47 -12.74
CA ILE A 114 -6.41 -16.08 -12.04
C ILE A 114 -7.25 -16.86 -13.06
N ARG A 115 -7.40 -18.16 -12.81
CA ARG A 115 -8.13 -19.10 -13.68
C ARG A 115 -9.28 -19.76 -12.93
N ASN A 116 -10.27 -20.23 -13.70
CA ASN A 116 -11.41 -21.02 -13.21
C ASN A 116 -12.31 -20.31 -12.17
N TYR A 117 -12.23 -18.98 -12.08
CA TYR A 117 -13.14 -18.20 -11.24
C TYR A 117 -14.59 -18.39 -11.71
N LEU A 118 -15.46 -18.93 -10.85
CA LEU A 118 -16.85 -19.31 -11.19
C LEU A 118 -16.99 -20.22 -12.43
N GLY A 119 -15.94 -20.99 -12.77
CA GLY A 119 -15.93 -21.82 -13.99
C GLY A 119 -15.72 -21.03 -15.29
N ASP A 120 -15.27 -19.77 -15.21
CA ASP A 120 -14.98 -18.96 -16.38
C ASP A 120 -13.84 -19.56 -17.22
N LYS A 121 -14.03 -19.59 -18.55
CA LYS A 121 -12.95 -19.86 -19.52
C LYS A 121 -11.97 -18.69 -19.67
N LYS A 122 -12.36 -17.50 -19.22
CA LYS A 122 -11.55 -16.28 -19.30
C LYS A 122 -10.41 -16.34 -18.28
N VAL A 123 -9.18 -16.21 -18.76
CA VAL A 123 -8.01 -15.98 -17.90
C VAL A 123 -7.99 -14.50 -17.51
N ARG A 124 -7.89 -14.23 -16.22
CA ARG A 124 -7.83 -12.87 -15.67
C ARG A 124 -6.39 -12.59 -15.26
N GLU A 125 -5.85 -11.46 -15.72
CA GLU A 125 -4.45 -11.10 -15.48
C GLU A 125 -4.39 -9.74 -14.80
N VAL A 126 -3.63 -9.64 -13.72
CA VAL A 126 -3.42 -8.40 -12.97
C VAL A 126 -1.92 -8.08 -12.96
N PRO A 127 -1.49 -6.91 -13.44
CA PRO A 127 -0.08 -6.54 -13.40
C PRO A 127 0.39 -6.41 -11.95
N VAL A 128 1.57 -6.96 -11.65
CA VAL A 128 2.22 -6.78 -10.34
C VAL A 128 2.92 -5.43 -10.33
N ARG A 129 2.59 -4.61 -9.33
CA ARG A 129 3.19 -3.27 -9.20
C ARG A 129 4.65 -3.37 -8.76
N GLU A 130 5.44 -2.36 -9.13
CA GLU A 130 6.84 -2.30 -8.76
C GLU A 130 7.04 -2.29 -7.22
N GLY A 131 8.04 -3.04 -6.77
CA GLY A 131 8.37 -3.19 -5.35
C GLY A 131 7.39 -4.05 -4.56
N VAL A 132 6.46 -4.75 -5.23
CA VAL A 132 5.55 -5.73 -4.63
C VAL A 132 5.99 -7.14 -5.02
N THR A 133 6.20 -7.98 -4.02
CA THR A 133 6.46 -9.41 -4.16
C THR A 133 5.21 -10.18 -3.77
N ILE A 134 4.93 -11.25 -4.50
CA ILE A 134 3.81 -12.15 -4.23
C ILE A 134 4.35 -13.50 -3.84
N GLU A 135 3.92 -13.98 -2.68
CA GLU A 135 4.26 -15.30 -2.15
C GLU A 135 2.96 -16.07 -1.89
N PHE A 136 3.00 -17.38 -2.05
CA PHE A 136 1.88 -18.26 -1.69
C PHE A 136 2.19 -18.90 -0.34
N SER A 137 1.23 -18.85 0.59
CA SER A 137 1.40 -19.39 1.93
C SER A 137 1.49 -20.91 1.86
N THR A 138 2.55 -21.49 2.42
CA THR A 138 2.71 -22.95 2.54
C THR A 138 1.93 -23.53 3.72
N ILE A 139 1.71 -22.71 4.75
CA ILE A 139 1.04 -23.10 5.99
C ILE A 139 -0.48 -23.12 5.79
N GLN A 140 -1.00 -22.08 5.16
CA GLN A 140 -2.43 -21.87 5.02
C GLN A 140 -2.86 -22.10 3.58
N LYS A 141 -3.73 -23.08 3.36
CA LYS A 141 -4.31 -23.36 2.04
C LYS A 141 -5.08 -22.14 1.52
N ASP A 142 -4.98 -21.91 0.21
CA ASP A 142 -5.73 -20.90 -0.54
C ASP A 142 -5.50 -19.48 0.01
N GLU A 143 -4.23 -19.18 0.25
CA GLU A 143 -3.74 -17.88 0.75
C GLU A 143 -2.55 -17.38 -0.07
N MET A 144 -2.62 -16.12 -0.49
CA MET A 144 -1.49 -15.37 -1.04
C MET A 144 -1.12 -14.18 -0.17
N LEU A 145 0.15 -13.83 -0.23
CA LEU A 145 0.78 -12.78 0.54
C LEU A 145 1.34 -11.75 -0.45
N LEU A 146 0.93 -10.49 -0.30
CA LEU A 146 1.52 -9.37 -1.02
C LEU A 146 2.42 -8.62 -0.06
N ILE A 147 3.70 -8.54 -0.39
CA ILE A 147 4.75 -7.98 0.45
C ILE A 147 5.42 -6.83 -0.28
N GLY A 148 5.69 -5.73 0.40
CA GLY A 148 6.44 -4.61 -0.19
C GLY A 148 6.64 -3.46 0.78
N ASN A 149 7.50 -2.52 0.40
CA ASN A 149 7.81 -1.36 1.24
C ASN A 149 6.76 -0.25 1.09
N SER A 150 6.14 -0.11 -0.09
CA SER A 150 5.12 0.92 -0.34
C SER A 150 3.71 0.37 -0.05
N VAL A 151 3.06 0.87 1.00
CA VAL A 151 1.66 0.51 1.32
C VAL A 151 0.71 0.84 0.17
N GLU A 152 0.97 1.91 -0.58
CA GLU A 152 0.12 2.31 -1.71
C GLU A 152 0.16 1.26 -2.82
N ASN A 153 1.37 0.81 -3.20
CA ASN A 153 1.51 -0.21 -4.23
C ASN A 153 0.98 -1.56 -3.76
N VAL A 154 1.30 -1.97 -2.53
CA VAL A 154 0.83 -3.26 -1.97
C VAL A 154 -0.69 -3.28 -1.86
N SER A 155 -1.30 -2.25 -1.28
CA SER A 155 -2.76 -2.18 -1.10
C SER A 155 -3.50 -2.03 -2.41
N GLN A 156 -2.98 -1.24 -3.36
CA GLN A 156 -3.59 -1.10 -4.67
C GLN A 156 -3.51 -2.41 -5.45
N ASN A 157 -2.38 -3.13 -5.38
CA ASN A 157 -2.26 -4.41 -6.07
C ASN A 157 -3.22 -5.47 -5.49
N ALA A 158 -3.39 -5.50 -4.16
CA ALA A 158 -4.40 -6.33 -3.52
C ALA A 158 -5.83 -5.94 -3.95
N ALA A 159 -6.13 -4.64 -4.05
CA ALA A 159 -7.42 -4.14 -4.51
C ALA A 159 -7.70 -4.51 -5.97
N ASP A 160 -6.69 -4.39 -6.85
CA ASP A 160 -6.78 -4.75 -8.26
C ASP A 160 -7.11 -6.25 -8.42
N ILE A 161 -6.44 -7.12 -7.65
CA ILE A 161 -6.72 -8.57 -7.60
C ILE A 161 -8.16 -8.84 -7.14
N GLN A 162 -8.59 -8.23 -6.04
CA GLN A 162 -9.92 -8.43 -5.48
C GLN A 162 -11.03 -7.96 -6.44
N GLN A 163 -10.88 -6.79 -7.05
CA GLN A 163 -11.90 -6.23 -7.94
C GLN A 163 -12.05 -7.02 -9.24
N VAL A 164 -10.95 -7.58 -9.75
CA VAL A 164 -10.97 -8.45 -10.93
C VAL A 164 -11.77 -9.72 -10.67
N CYS A 165 -11.92 -10.18 -9.43
CA CYS A 165 -12.76 -11.32 -9.05
C CYS A 165 -14.20 -10.94 -8.64
N ARG A 166 -14.78 -9.88 -9.24
CA ARG A 166 -16.18 -9.52 -8.99
C ARG A 166 -17.15 -10.37 -9.81
N ALA A 167 -18.08 -11.04 -9.14
CA ALA A 167 -19.19 -11.73 -9.78
C ALA A 167 -20.11 -10.74 -10.52
N ARG A 168 -20.50 -11.09 -11.76
CA ARG A 168 -21.42 -10.30 -12.60
C ARG A 168 -22.70 -11.09 -12.86
N ASN A 169 -23.82 -10.39 -12.96
CA ASN A 169 -25.13 -10.97 -13.31
C ASN A 169 -25.54 -12.13 -12.37
N LYS A 170 -25.21 -11.99 -11.07
CA LYS A 170 -25.50 -12.93 -9.97
C LYS A 170 -25.75 -12.13 -8.69
N ASP A 171 -26.47 -12.72 -7.73
CA ASP A 171 -26.64 -12.14 -6.41
C ASP A 171 -25.36 -12.35 -5.57
N ILE A 172 -24.62 -11.26 -5.34
CA ILE A 172 -23.35 -11.27 -4.59
C ILE A 172 -23.51 -11.64 -3.12
N ARG A 173 -24.74 -11.70 -2.59
CA ARG A 173 -25.01 -12.15 -1.21
C ARG A 173 -25.02 -13.68 -1.12
N LYS A 174 -25.23 -14.36 -2.25
CA LYS A 174 -25.21 -15.82 -2.33
C LYS A 174 -23.94 -16.34 -2.99
N PHE A 175 -23.49 -15.68 -4.05
CA PHE A 175 -22.24 -15.96 -4.74
C PHE A 175 -21.13 -15.10 -4.14
N LEU A 176 -20.57 -15.59 -3.05
CA LEU A 176 -19.49 -14.95 -2.28
C LEU A 176 -18.10 -15.31 -2.82
N ASP A 177 -18.01 -16.03 -3.93
CA ASP A 177 -16.76 -16.45 -4.55
C ASP A 177 -15.92 -15.23 -4.95
N GLY A 178 -14.64 -15.22 -4.57
CA GLY A 178 -13.75 -14.09 -4.78
C GLY A 178 -12.38 -14.28 -4.13
N ILE A 179 -11.53 -13.26 -4.26
CA ILE A 179 -10.25 -13.17 -3.54
C ILE A 179 -10.34 -11.93 -2.66
N TYR A 180 -10.23 -12.09 -1.35
CA TYR A 180 -10.45 -11.02 -0.37
C TYR A 180 -9.24 -10.83 0.52
N VAL A 181 -8.95 -9.58 0.89
CA VAL A 181 -7.95 -9.27 1.91
C VAL A 181 -8.46 -9.77 3.27
N SER A 182 -7.74 -10.72 3.87
CA SER A 182 -8.05 -11.24 5.21
C SER A 182 -7.35 -10.44 6.31
N GLU A 183 -6.11 -10.03 6.07
CA GLU A 183 -5.28 -9.37 7.08
C GLU A 183 -4.36 -8.33 6.45
N LYS A 184 -4.11 -7.25 7.19
CA LYS A 184 -3.15 -6.20 6.85
C LYS A 184 -2.19 -6.06 8.02
N GLY A 185 -0.92 -6.31 7.77
CA GLY A 185 0.12 -6.30 8.80
C GLY A 185 1.46 -5.80 8.26
N PHE A 186 2.48 -6.06 9.06
CA PHE A 186 3.87 -5.78 8.71
C PHE A 186 4.61 -7.07 8.37
N VAL A 187 5.77 -6.97 7.74
CA VAL A 187 6.59 -8.15 7.45
C VAL A 187 7.39 -8.55 8.68
N GLU A 188 7.97 -7.56 9.36
CA GLU A 188 8.58 -7.71 10.67
C GLU A 188 7.62 -7.18 11.73
N GLU A 189 7.22 -8.05 12.65
CA GLU A 189 6.51 -7.67 13.87
C GLU A 189 7.53 -7.09 14.86
N ALA A 190 7.19 -5.95 15.47
CA ALA A 190 8.08 -5.18 16.34
C ALA A 190 8.21 -5.79 17.74
#